data_AF-A0A395GRG5-F1
#
_entry.id   AF-A0A395GRG5-F1
#
_cell.length_a   1.000
_cell.length_b   1.000
_cell.length_c   1.000
_cell.angle_alpha   90.00
_cell.angle_beta   90.00
_cell.angle_gamma   90.00
#
_symmetry.space_group_name_H-M   'P 1'
#
loop_
_entity.id
_entity.type
_entity.pdbx_description
1 polymer ?
#
loop_
_entity_poly.entity_id
_entity_poly.type
_entity_poly.pdbx_seq_one_letter_code
_entity_poly.pdbx_strand_id
1 'polypeptide(L)'
;MRNLTELRMSDPTFRNHSSEQAKKYTEARGSYKSKLIELVLRHHGGTGGKFDTLLDVGCGPGNATRDLALSFNGSDDPDCPGPRRSDHDQAAGLNHVTSAENCVSVPSPRMASTWQQAPSNSHDRRRCLIRVSGPLALMLEFWAEAAKVVKPGGTVALWTSASFFCHSATPNAEEVQKALFRLELDALGLYELPPNRLSRDMYDNLLMPWDVEPAVSCFPQGDFVRHEWDRDGVLTNGGDCFFGEGDYTLREPEEGFDTASMMT
;
A
#
# COMPACT_ATOMS: atom_id res chain seq x y z
N MET A 1 -19.24 5.15 -20.53
CA MET A 1 -19.56 3.97 -19.70
C MET A 1 -18.25 3.25 -19.40
N ARG A 2 -17.91 3.02 -18.13
CA ARG A 2 -16.68 2.30 -17.73
C ARG A 2 -16.84 0.81 -18.04
N ASN A 3 -15.84 0.17 -18.64
CA ASN A 3 -15.84 -1.27 -18.90
C ASN A 3 -15.45 -2.03 -17.61
N LEU A 4 -16.44 -2.32 -16.76
CA LEU A 4 -16.23 -3.03 -15.48
C LEU A 4 -15.60 -4.43 -15.65
N THR A 5 -15.59 -4.98 -16.85
CA THR A 5 -15.01 -6.29 -17.18
C THR A 5 -13.49 -6.28 -17.09
N GLU A 6 -12.83 -5.21 -17.51
CA GLU A 6 -11.36 -5.07 -17.44
C GLU A 6 -10.88 -4.91 -15.99
N LEU A 7 -11.68 -4.26 -15.15
CA LEU A 7 -11.40 -4.14 -13.72
C LEU A 7 -11.47 -5.48 -13.01
N ARG A 8 -12.22 -6.49 -13.49
CA ARG A 8 -12.31 -7.80 -12.85
C ARG A 8 -11.16 -8.76 -13.20
N MET A 9 -10.22 -8.33 -14.03
CA MET A 9 -9.05 -9.15 -14.38
C MET A 9 -8.15 -9.33 -13.15
N SER A 10 -7.82 -10.58 -12.87
CA SER A 10 -6.91 -10.93 -11.79
C SER A 10 -5.47 -10.96 -12.30
N ASP A 11 -4.58 -10.21 -11.66
CA ASP A 11 -3.14 -10.35 -11.88
C ASP A 11 -2.62 -11.65 -11.21
N PRO A 12 -2.03 -12.60 -11.98
CA PRO A 12 -1.49 -13.84 -11.43
C PRO A 12 -0.09 -13.68 -10.82
N THR A 13 0.60 -12.56 -11.09
CA THR A 13 2.02 -12.34 -10.79
C THR A 13 2.35 -12.68 -9.35
N PHE A 14 1.57 -12.16 -8.40
CA PHE A 14 1.85 -12.33 -6.98
C PHE A 14 1.28 -13.60 -6.33
N ARG A 15 0.68 -14.50 -7.11
CA ARG A 15 0.00 -15.68 -6.56
C ARG A 15 0.94 -16.86 -6.32
N ASN A 16 2.07 -16.92 -7.01
CA ASN A 16 2.96 -18.08 -7.05
C ASN A 16 4.43 -17.75 -6.73
N HIS A 17 4.69 -16.85 -5.77
CA HIS A 17 6.06 -16.55 -5.37
C HIS A 17 6.67 -17.62 -4.46
N SER A 18 7.94 -17.97 -4.70
CA SER A 18 8.75 -18.67 -3.71
C SER A 18 9.17 -17.73 -2.56
N SER A 19 9.57 -18.30 -1.43
CA SER A 19 10.12 -17.52 -0.31
C SER A 19 11.39 -16.76 -0.72
N GLU A 20 12.22 -17.29 -1.63
CA GLU A 20 13.39 -16.56 -2.12
C GLU A 20 12.99 -15.35 -2.97
N GLN A 21 11.97 -15.47 -3.82
CA GLN A 21 11.46 -14.36 -4.61
C GLN A 21 10.84 -13.27 -3.73
N ALA A 22 10.13 -13.65 -2.66
CA ALA A 22 9.61 -12.70 -1.68
C ALA A 22 10.73 -11.97 -0.92
N LYS A 23 11.81 -12.68 -0.58
CA LYS A 23 13.00 -12.08 0.06
C LYS A 23 13.68 -11.07 -0.86
N LYS A 24 13.97 -11.46 -2.11
CA LYS A 24 14.52 -10.57 -3.14
C LYS A 24 13.65 -9.32 -3.33
N TYR A 25 12.33 -9.50 -3.41
CA TYR A 25 11.38 -8.40 -3.51
C TYR A 25 11.50 -7.43 -2.33
N THR A 26 11.62 -7.95 -1.12
CA THR A 26 11.78 -7.14 0.11
C THR A 26 13.07 -6.33 0.10
N GLU A 27 14.18 -6.97 -0.30
CA GLU A 27 15.50 -6.32 -0.38
C GLU A 27 15.52 -5.21 -1.42
N ALA A 28 14.92 -5.44 -2.61
CA ALA A 28 14.94 -4.48 -3.71
C ALA A 28 13.93 -3.32 -3.56
N ARG A 29 12.79 -3.53 -2.87
CA ARG A 29 11.68 -2.54 -2.84
C ARG A 29 11.58 -1.69 -1.57
N GLY A 30 12.41 -1.93 -0.56
CA GLY A 30 12.57 -1.06 0.62
C GLY A 30 11.30 -0.73 1.43
N SER A 31 11.46 0.14 2.43
CA SER A 31 10.36 0.69 3.24
C SER A 31 9.88 2.03 2.68
N TYR A 32 8.64 2.43 3.04
CA TYR A 32 8.15 3.76 2.70
C TYR A 32 8.83 4.85 3.54
N LYS A 33 8.89 6.08 3.02
CA LYS A 33 9.47 7.21 3.75
C LYS A 33 8.67 7.52 5.01
N SER A 34 9.35 7.85 6.11
CA SER A 34 8.72 8.16 7.41
C SER A 34 7.68 9.27 7.30
N LYS A 35 7.92 10.29 6.46
CA LYS A 35 6.99 11.40 6.21
C LYS A 35 5.61 10.94 5.72
N LEU A 36 5.54 9.90 4.90
CA LEU A 36 4.27 9.30 4.46
C LEU A 36 3.57 8.61 5.64
N ILE A 37 4.32 7.80 6.38
CA ILE A 37 3.81 7.07 7.54
C ILE A 37 3.26 8.04 8.58
N GLU A 38 4.01 9.09 8.93
CA GLU A 38 3.59 10.15 9.85
C GLU A 38 2.35 10.89 9.37
N LEU A 39 2.23 11.16 8.06
CA LEU A 39 1.04 11.81 7.51
C LEU A 39 -0.21 10.95 7.72
N VAL A 40 -0.12 9.64 7.44
CA VAL A 40 -1.22 8.69 7.63
C VAL A 40 -1.59 8.59 9.11
N LEU A 41 -0.61 8.43 10.00
CA LEU A 41 -0.83 8.34 11.44
C LEU A 41 -1.43 9.64 12.00
N ARG A 42 -0.96 10.80 11.56
CA ARG A 42 -1.49 12.11 11.96
C ARG A 42 -2.94 12.27 11.51
N HIS A 43 -3.27 11.92 10.27
CA HIS A 43 -4.64 11.95 9.78
C HIS A 43 -5.53 11.02 10.61
N HIS A 44 -5.10 9.77 10.83
CA HIS A 44 -5.84 8.81 11.64
C HIS A 44 -6.09 9.32 13.07
N GLY A 45 -5.07 9.86 13.75
CA GLY A 45 -5.26 10.45 15.07
C GLY A 45 -6.20 11.67 15.05
N GLY A 46 -6.12 12.48 14.00
CA GLY A 46 -6.94 13.69 13.80
C GLY A 46 -8.43 13.38 13.58
N THR A 47 -8.78 12.25 12.97
CA THR A 47 -10.17 11.77 12.86
C THR A 47 -10.70 11.15 14.17
N GLY A 48 -9.89 11.17 15.23
CA GLY A 48 -10.15 10.49 16.47
C GLY A 48 -9.79 9.01 16.44
N GLY A 49 -9.10 8.52 15.41
CA GLY A 49 -8.61 7.14 15.30
C GLY A 49 -7.92 6.64 16.58
N LYS A 50 -8.03 5.34 16.82
CA LYS A 50 -7.32 4.66 17.92
C LYS A 50 -6.31 3.73 17.31
N PHE A 51 -5.10 3.73 17.86
CA PHE A 51 -4.00 2.89 17.42
C PHE A 51 -4.06 1.49 18.03
N ASP A 52 -5.27 0.93 18.10
CA ASP A 52 -5.52 -0.38 18.72
C ASP A 52 -5.50 -1.50 17.67
N THR A 53 -5.78 -1.22 16.40
CA THR A 53 -5.89 -2.24 15.33
C THR A 53 -5.45 -1.71 13.98
N LEU A 54 -4.53 -2.42 13.33
CA LEU A 54 -4.06 -2.16 11.98
C LEU A 54 -4.45 -3.34 11.07
N LEU A 55 -5.02 -3.01 9.91
CA LEU A 55 -5.28 -3.96 8.83
C LEU A 55 -4.47 -3.58 7.59
N ASP A 56 -3.62 -4.47 7.12
CA ASP A 56 -2.91 -4.30 5.86
C ASP A 56 -3.40 -5.32 4.83
N VAL A 57 -4.19 -4.83 3.87
CA VAL A 57 -4.73 -5.61 2.76
C VAL A 57 -3.75 -5.57 1.59
N GLY A 58 -3.29 -6.76 1.18
CA GLY A 58 -2.23 -6.85 0.20
C GLY A 58 -0.89 -6.37 0.75
N CYS A 59 -0.58 -6.74 1.99
CA CYS A 59 0.66 -6.38 2.68
C CYS A 59 1.95 -6.83 1.97
N GLY A 60 1.86 -7.75 1.01
CA GLY A 60 3.03 -8.38 0.39
C GLY A 60 3.94 -9.00 1.47
N PRO A 61 5.26 -8.76 1.43
CA PRO A 61 6.18 -9.19 2.49
C PRO A 61 6.09 -8.36 3.79
N GLY A 62 5.18 -7.37 3.86
CA GLY A 62 4.92 -6.61 5.09
C GLY A 62 5.74 -5.34 5.25
N ASN A 63 6.28 -4.75 4.17
CA ASN A 63 7.10 -3.52 4.25
C ASN A 63 6.35 -2.39 4.96
N ALA A 64 5.14 -2.06 4.50
CA ALA A 64 4.30 -1.04 5.14
C ALA A 64 3.79 -1.47 6.52
N THR A 65 3.41 -2.74 6.67
CA THR A 65 2.92 -3.26 7.96
C THR A 65 3.96 -3.05 9.04
N ARG A 66 5.24 -3.34 8.75
CA ARG A 66 6.36 -3.16 9.68
C ARG A 66 6.48 -1.71 10.16
N ASP A 67 6.43 -0.75 9.24
CA ASP A 67 6.61 0.66 9.58
C ASP A 67 5.42 1.22 10.37
N LEU A 68 4.19 0.81 10.01
CA LEU A 68 2.97 1.24 10.69
C LEU A 68 2.78 0.59 12.05
N ALA A 69 3.06 -0.71 12.18
CA ALA A 69 2.82 -1.48 13.41
C ALA A 69 3.55 -0.91 14.63
N LEU A 70 4.67 -0.20 14.43
CA LEU A 70 5.40 0.49 15.51
C LEU A 70 4.56 1.53 16.26
N SER A 71 3.50 2.04 15.64
CA SER A 71 2.62 3.06 16.23
C SER A 71 1.32 2.48 16.80
N PHE A 72 1.09 1.16 16.66
CA PHE A 72 -0.09 0.49 17.19
C PHE A 72 0.29 -0.29 18.46
N ASN A 73 -0.58 -0.21 19.48
CA ASN A 73 -0.27 -0.77 20.79
C ASN A 73 -0.10 -2.31 20.74
N GLY A 74 1.09 -2.78 21.17
CA GLY A 74 1.17 -3.83 22.18
C GLY A 74 1.07 -3.14 23.55
N SER A 75 0.17 -3.60 24.41
CA SER A 75 -0.29 -2.94 25.64
C SER A 75 0.80 -2.36 26.56
N ASP A 76 0.48 -1.24 27.21
CA ASP A 76 1.11 -0.71 28.44
C ASP A 76 0.84 -1.63 29.67
N ASP A 77 1.19 -2.91 29.60
CA ASP A 77 1.11 -3.84 30.73
C ASP A 77 2.54 -4.11 31.27
N PRO A 78 2.88 -3.69 32.50
CA PRO A 78 4.24 -3.81 33.05
C PRO A 78 4.76 -5.25 33.21
N ASP A 79 3.91 -6.28 33.03
CA ASP A 79 4.30 -7.70 33.05
C ASP A 79 4.42 -8.36 31.66
N CYS A 80 4.28 -7.60 30.56
CA CYS A 80 4.36 -8.13 29.19
C CYS A 80 5.48 -7.45 28.38
N PRO A 81 6.59 -8.15 28.04
CA PRO A 81 7.70 -7.53 27.31
C PRO A 81 7.31 -7.30 25.84
N GLY A 82 7.20 -6.02 25.43
CA GLY A 82 7.00 -5.63 24.03
C GLY A 82 8.17 -6.05 23.13
N PRO A 83 7.94 -6.32 21.82
CA PRO A 83 8.96 -6.92 20.97
C PRO A 83 10.07 -5.93 20.64
N ARG A 84 11.32 -6.38 20.82
CA ARG A 84 12.52 -5.71 20.32
C ARG A 84 12.66 -6.02 18.83
N ARG A 85 13.35 -5.11 18.13
CA ARG A 85 13.71 -5.06 16.70
C ARG A 85 14.14 -6.38 16.01
N SER A 86 14.35 -7.46 16.75
CA SER A 86 14.87 -8.77 16.32
C SER A 86 13.81 -9.77 15.84
N ASP A 87 12.52 -9.59 16.15
CA ASP A 87 11.50 -10.62 15.85
C ASP A 87 10.80 -10.41 14.50
N HIS A 88 11.09 -9.32 13.79
CA HIS A 88 10.47 -8.98 12.49
C HIS A 88 11.12 -9.67 11.28
N ASP A 89 12.30 -10.29 11.44
CA ASP A 89 13.05 -10.93 10.34
C ASP A 89 12.47 -12.31 9.93
N GLN A 90 11.51 -12.85 10.70
CA GLN A 90 10.87 -14.15 10.41
C GLN A 90 9.61 -14.06 9.53
N ALA A 91 9.25 -12.87 9.02
CA ALA A 91 8.04 -12.67 8.19
C ALA A 91 8.19 -13.08 6.70
N ALA A 92 9.30 -13.73 6.32
CA ALA A 92 9.61 -14.09 4.93
C ALA A 92 8.89 -15.35 4.40
N GLY A 93 7.84 -15.83 5.06
CA GLY A 93 7.08 -16.99 4.61
C GLY A 93 5.63 -16.92 5.02
N LEU A 94 4.75 -16.77 4.03
CA LEU A 94 3.35 -17.23 4.01
C LEU A 94 2.49 -16.89 5.25
N ASN A 95 1.52 -15.98 5.07
CA ASN A 95 0.34 -15.82 5.92
C ASN A 95 0.60 -15.69 7.44
N HIS A 96 1.40 -14.71 7.87
CA HIS A 96 1.49 -14.39 9.28
C HIS A 96 1.12 -12.94 9.63
N VAL A 97 0.16 -12.87 10.54
CA VAL A 97 -0.18 -11.79 11.46
C VAL A 97 1.12 -11.32 12.10
N THR A 98 1.59 -10.12 11.72
CA THR A 98 2.76 -9.52 12.36
C THR A 98 2.44 -9.15 13.80
N SER A 99 3.36 -9.46 14.71
CA SER A 99 3.31 -9.32 16.16
C SER A 99 3.19 -7.87 16.66
N ALA A 100 2.00 -7.30 16.53
CA ALA A 100 1.30 -6.72 17.67
C ALA A 100 -0.01 -7.50 17.73
N GLU A 101 -0.52 -7.88 18.91
CA GLU A 101 -1.66 -8.81 19.05
C GLU A 101 -2.92 -8.43 18.23
N ASN A 102 -2.96 -7.21 17.66
CA ASN A 102 -4.03 -6.67 16.84
C ASN A 102 -3.67 -6.27 15.39
N CYS A 103 -2.50 -6.65 14.84
CA CYS A 103 -2.16 -6.38 13.42
C CYS A 103 -2.53 -7.56 12.52
N VAL A 104 -3.50 -7.39 11.61
CA VAL A 104 -3.93 -8.46 10.69
C VAL A 104 -3.45 -8.17 9.27
N SER A 105 -2.68 -9.10 8.71
CA SER A 105 -2.22 -9.09 7.33
C SER A 105 -3.08 -10.04 6.49
N VAL A 106 -3.78 -9.53 5.48
CA VAL A 106 -4.67 -10.35 4.62
C VAL A 106 -4.23 -10.32 3.16
N PRO A 107 -4.10 -11.50 2.51
CA PRO A 107 -4.03 -11.58 1.07
C PRO A 107 -5.30 -11.00 0.44
N SER A 108 -5.12 -10.24 -0.65
CA SER A 108 -6.17 -9.53 -1.40
C SER A 108 -7.50 -10.32 -1.58
N PRO A 109 -7.53 -11.62 -1.94
CA PRO A 109 -8.79 -12.33 -2.18
C PRO A 109 -9.57 -12.81 -0.94
N ARG A 110 -9.06 -12.63 0.29
CA ARG A 110 -9.58 -13.31 1.50
C ARG A 110 -10.16 -12.41 2.59
N MET A 111 -10.40 -11.13 2.28
CA MET A 111 -10.86 -10.15 3.27
C MET A 111 -12.07 -10.64 4.10
N ALA A 112 -13.11 -11.18 3.48
CA ALA A 112 -14.34 -11.56 4.19
C ALA A 112 -14.20 -12.77 5.15
N SER A 113 -13.38 -13.77 4.80
CA SER A 113 -13.30 -15.04 5.56
C SER A 113 -12.28 -15.00 6.71
N THR A 114 -11.24 -14.18 6.62
CA THR A 114 -10.24 -14.04 7.68
C THR A 114 -10.79 -13.31 8.90
N TRP A 115 -11.75 -12.40 8.73
CA TRP A 115 -12.33 -11.63 9.84
C TRP A 115 -13.36 -12.38 10.67
N GLN A 116 -14.09 -13.35 10.10
CA GLN A 116 -14.99 -14.21 10.87
C GLN A 116 -14.24 -15.06 11.92
N GLN A 117 -12.93 -15.21 11.78
CA GLN A 117 -12.06 -15.97 12.68
C GLN A 117 -11.37 -15.08 13.74
N ALA A 118 -11.48 -13.75 13.64
CA ALA A 118 -10.96 -12.86 14.66
C ALA A 118 -11.86 -12.97 15.92
N PRO A 119 -11.28 -13.09 17.13
CA PRO A 119 -12.05 -13.39 18.34
C PRO A 119 -13.16 -12.36 18.59
N SER A 120 -14.39 -12.89 18.66
CA SER A 120 -15.68 -12.19 18.79
C SER A 120 -15.87 -11.44 20.12
N ASN A 121 -14.89 -11.47 21.01
CA ASN A 121 -15.00 -10.90 22.36
C ASN A 121 -14.69 -9.38 22.42
N SER A 122 -14.44 -8.71 21.29
CA SER A 122 -14.12 -7.27 21.26
C SER A 122 -15.30 -6.41 20.82
N HIS A 123 -16.37 -6.41 21.63
CA HIS A 123 -17.59 -5.66 21.36
C HIS A 123 -17.46 -4.12 21.45
N ASP A 124 -16.27 -3.50 21.57
CA ASP A 124 -16.23 -2.05 21.84
C ASP A 124 -15.04 -1.18 21.35
N ARG A 125 -13.90 -1.68 20.82
CA ARG A 125 -12.72 -0.77 20.67
C ARG A 125 -11.78 -1.03 19.50
N ARG A 126 -12.26 -1.03 18.25
CA ARG A 126 -11.34 -1.15 17.10
C ARG A 126 -11.65 -0.11 16.02
N ARG A 127 -11.07 1.08 16.14
CA ARG A 127 -10.90 1.99 15.00
C ARG A 127 -9.74 1.42 14.19
N CYS A 128 -9.96 1.14 12.91
CA CYS A 128 -9.01 0.41 12.08
C CYS A 128 -8.35 1.37 11.08
N LEU A 129 -7.04 1.22 10.86
CA LEU A 129 -6.37 1.73 9.67
C LEU A 129 -6.31 0.61 8.64
N ILE A 130 -6.92 0.80 7.47
CA ILE A 130 -6.81 -0.16 6.35
C ILE A 130 -5.83 0.39 5.31
N ARG A 131 -4.71 -0.30 5.09
CA ARG A 131 -3.89 -0.12 3.88
C ARG A 131 -4.39 -1.06 2.78
N VAL A 132 -4.41 -0.57 1.55
CA VAL A 132 -4.55 -1.43 0.36
C VAL A 132 -3.35 -1.23 -0.55
N SER A 133 -2.65 -2.31 -0.90
CA SER A 133 -1.79 -2.32 -2.09
C SER A 133 -2.02 -3.55 -2.96
N GLY A 134 -2.15 -3.33 -4.26
CA GLY A 134 -2.41 -4.39 -5.21
C GLY A 134 -3.35 -3.94 -6.33
N PRO A 135 -3.48 -4.76 -7.40
CA PRO A 135 -4.33 -4.45 -8.51
C PRO A 135 -5.80 -4.39 -8.08
N LEU A 136 -6.44 -3.29 -8.48
CA LEU A 136 -7.71 -2.74 -7.99
C LEU A 136 -8.97 -3.55 -8.31
N ALA A 137 -8.83 -4.75 -8.87
CA ALA A 137 -9.95 -5.64 -9.18
C ALA A 137 -10.84 -5.95 -7.97
N LEU A 138 -10.30 -5.69 -6.78
CA LEU A 138 -10.94 -5.86 -5.50
C LEU A 138 -11.83 -4.68 -5.05
N MET A 139 -11.78 -3.49 -5.67
CA MET A 139 -12.39 -2.30 -5.06
C MET A 139 -13.92 -2.33 -4.99
N LEU A 140 -14.57 -3.08 -5.88
CA LEU A 140 -16.03 -3.26 -5.84
C LEU A 140 -16.50 -3.92 -4.55
N GLU A 141 -15.77 -4.92 -4.06
CA GLU A 141 -16.12 -5.68 -2.85
C GLU A 141 -15.40 -5.13 -1.61
N PHE A 142 -14.23 -4.51 -1.81
CA PHE A 142 -13.40 -3.93 -0.77
C PHE A 142 -14.19 -2.95 0.10
N TRP A 143 -14.90 -2.00 -0.50
CA TRP A 143 -15.58 -0.95 0.28
C TRP A 143 -16.68 -1.52 1.18
N ALA A 144 -17.40 -2.55 0.72
CA ALA A 144 -18.41 -3.22 1.51
C ALA A 144 -17.79 -3.96 2.71
N GLU A 145 -16.63 -4.59 2.54
CA GLU A 145 -15.90 -5.23 3.64
C GLU A 145 -15.25 -4.21 4.58
N ALA A 146 -14.65 -3.15 4.03
CA ALA A 146 -14.07 -2.06 4.81
C ALA A 146 -15.12 -1.40 5.72
N ALA A 147 -16.35 -1.20 5.23
CA ALA A 147 -17.44 -0.63 6.02
C ALA A 147 -17.85 -1.48 7.25
N LYS A 148 -17.63 -2.80 7.21
CA LYS A 148 -17.90 -3.69 8.36
C LYS A 148 -16.86 -3.50 9.47
N VAL A 149 -15.62 -3.23 9.08
CA VAL A 149 -14.44 -3.21 9.96
C VAL A 149 -14.12 -1.81 10.47
N VAL A 150 -14.16 -0.79 9.61
CA VAL A 150 -13.82 0.58 9.99
C VAL A 150 -14.97 1.20 10.77
N LYS A 151 -14.73 1.43 12.05
CA LYS A 151 -15.68 2.13 12.94
C LYS A 151 -15.55 3.66 12.79
N PRO A 152 -16.55 4.44 13.24
CA PRO A 152 -16.46 5.91 13.20
C PRO A 152 -15.16 6.45 13.81
N GLY A 153 -14.48 7.31 13.05
CA GLY A 153 -13.16 7.85 13.37
C GLY A 153 -11.97 6.99 12.92
N GLY A 154 -12.18 5.77 12.42
CA GLY A 154 -11.16 4.98 11.74
C GLY A 154 -10.85 5.51 10.33
N THR A 155 -9.84 4.93 9.67
CA THR A 155 -9.30 5.46 8.40
C THR A 155 -9.06 4.33 7.41
N VAL A 156 -9.43 4.55 6.15
CA VAL A 156 -8.89 3.77 5.02
C VAL A 156 -7.85 4.65 4.34
N ALA A 157 -6.62 4.17 4.24
CA ALA A 157 -5.51 4.87 3.60
C ALA A 157 -5.03 4.06 2.39
N LEU A 158 -5.04 4.69 1.22
CA LEU A 158 -4.47 4.15 0.00
C LEU A 158 -3.37 5.09 -0.47
N TRP A 159 -2.24 4.54 -0.89
CA TRP A 159 -1.15 5.32 -1.48
C TRP A 159 -0.43 4.51 -2.53
N THR A 160 0.17 5.24 -3.46
CA THR A 160 1.05 4.71 -4.48
C THR A 160 2.19 5.69 -4.73
N SER A 161 3.33 5.17 -5.18
CA SER A 161 4.37 5.89 -5.88
C SER A 161 4.40 5.33 -7.29
N ALA A 162 4.45 6.19 -8.31
CA ALA A 162 4.33 5.73 -9.68
C ALA A 162 5.37 6.35 -10.59
N SER A 163 5.69 5.57 -11.63
CA SER A 163 6.55 5.92 -12.74
C SER A 163 8.00 6.26 -12.41
N PHE A 164 8.84 6.16 -13.44
CA PHE A 164 10.25 6.44 -13.32
C PHE A 164 10.53 7.89 -13.71
N PHE A 165 10.48 8.79 -12.74
CA PHE A 165 10.92 10.18 -12.92
C PHE A 165 12.34 10.36 -12.37
N CYS A 166 13.23 10.92 -13.19
CA CYS A 166 14.53 11.39 -12.69
C CYS A 166 14.42 12.83 -12.19
N HIS A 167 15.29 13.18 -11.25
CA HIS A 167 15.36 14.53 -10.73
C HIS A 167 15.83 15.53 -11.81
N SER A 168 15.33 16.76 -11.77
CA SER A 168 15.69 17.80 -12.77
C SER A 168 17.19 18.14 -12.78
N ALA A 169 17.89 17.95 -11.66
CA ALA A 169 19.34 18.13 -11.54
C ALA A 169 20.17 16.95 -12.09
N THR A 170 19.54 15.85 -12.51
CA THR A 170 20.26 14.72 -13.12
C THR A 170 20.98 15.19 -14.40
N PRO A 171 22.27 14.89 -14.58
CA PRO A 171 22.97 15.22 -15.82
C PRO A 171 22.26 14.62 -17.03
N ASN A 172 21.95 15.45 -18.03
CA ASN A 172 21.12 15.07 -19.19
C ASN A 172 19.72 14.55 -18.81
N ALA A 173 19.09 15.12 -17.78
CA ALA A 173 17.78 14.69 -17.26
C ALA A 173 16.74 14.42 -18.36
N GLU A 174 16.66 15.25 -19.40
CA GLU A 174 15.72 15.04 -20.51
C GLU A 174 15.96 13.70 -21.24
N GLU A 175 17.21 13.37 -21.55
CA GLU A 175 17.56 12.13 -22.24
C GLU A 175 17.43 10.92 -21.32
N VAL A 176 17.77 11.07 -20.05
CA VAL A 176 17.54 10.04 -19.03
C VAL A 176 16.04 9.75 -18.89
N GLN A 177 15.21 10.80 -18.80
CA GLN A 177 13.76 10.67 -18.69
C GLN A 177 13.16 9.97 -19.92
N LYS A 178 13.63 10.30 -21.13
CA LYS A 178 13.22 9.60 -22.37
C LYS A 178 13.56 8.10 -22.31
N ALA A 179 14.74 7.74 -21.81
CA ALA A 179 15.13 6.34 -21.66
C ALA A 179 14.26 5.59 -20.64
N LEU A 180 13.98 6.23 -19.49
CA LEU A 180 13.10 5.68 -18.44
C LEU A 180 11.66 5.46 -18.95
N PHE A 181 11.11 6.43 -19.68
CA PHE A 181 9.77 6.27 -20.28
C PHE A 181 9.72 5.22 -21.37
N ARG A 182 10.74 5.12 -22.22
CA ARG A 182 10.82 4.03 -23.20
C ARG A 182 10.84 2.67 -22.51
N LEU A 183 11.54 2.55 -21.39
CA LEU A 183 11.56 1.33 -20.60
C LEU A 183 10.16 1.03 -20.03
N GLU A 184 9.54 1.99 -19.34
CA GLU A 184 8.23 1.80 -18.68
C GLU A 184 7.09 1.56 -19.66
N LEU A 185 6.96 2.43 -20.67
CA LEU A 185 5.80 2.50 -21.54
C LEU A 185 5.90 1.56 -22.74
N ASP A 186 7.09 1.39 -23.31
CA ASP A 186 7.27 0.57 -24.52
C ASP A 186 7.74 -0.84 -24.19
N ALA A 187 8.87 -0.97 -23.48
CA ALA A 187 9.48 -2.28 -23.25
C ALA A 187 8.67 -3.09 -22.23
N LEU A 188 8.24 -2.46 -21.14
CA LEU A 188 7.54 -3.13 -20.06
C LEU A 188 6.01 -3.02 -20.19
N GLY A 189 5.49 -2.01 -20.88
CA GLY A 189 4.06 -1.79 -21.10
C GLY A 189 3.35 -2.96 -21.81
N LEU A 190 4.08 -3.78 -22.57
CA LEU A 190 3.56 -5.02 -23.19
C LEU A 190 3.14 -6.09 -22.17
N TYR A 191 3.70 -6.04 -20.95
CA TYR A 191 3.44 -6.97 -19.86
C TYR A 191 2.51 -6.39 -18.79
N GLU A 192 2.12 -5.12 -18.95
CA GLU A 192 1.25 -4.43 -18.00
C GLU A 192 -0.21 -4.86 -18.16
N LEU A 193 -0.84 -5.24 -17.05
CA LEU A 193 -2.28 -5.50 -17.00
C LEU A 193 -3.04 -4.20 -16.67
N PRO A 194 -4.29 -4.03 -17.14
CA PRO A 194 -5.09 -2.83 -16.85
C PRO A 194 -5.16 -2.44 -15.36
N PRO A 195 -5.29 -3.39 -14.40
CA PRO A 195 -5.26 -3.05 -12.97
C PRO A 195 -3.95 -2.43 -12.47
N ASN A 196 -2.82 -2.66 -13.16
CA ASN A 196 -1.50 -2.13 -12.79
C ASN A 196 -1.37 -0.65 -13.18
N ARG A 197 -2.11 -0.22 -14.22
CA ARG A 197 -2.17 1.18 -14.70
C ARG A 197 -2.71 2.15 -13.66
N LEU A 198 -3.57 1.67 -12.77
CA LEU A 198 -4.18 2.53 -11.75
C LEU A 198 -3.14 3.06 -10.77
N SER A 199 -2.10 2.28 -10.46
CA SER A 199 -0.95 2.76 -9.70
C SER A 199 -0.25 3.87 -10.48
N ARG A 200 0.08 3.59 -11.74
CA ARG A 200 0.81 4.50 -12.65
C ARG A 200 0.11 5.85 -12.82
N ASP A 201 -1.21 5.83 -13.02
CA ASP A 201 -2.03 7.03 -13.19
C ASP A 201 -2.43 7.63 -11.81
N MET A 202 -1.63 7.38 -10.76
CA MET A 202 -1.80 7.90 -9.40
C MET A 202 -3.22 7.75 -8.83
N TYR A 203 -3.91 6.64 -9.14
CA TYR A 203 -5.28 6.37 -8.70
C TYR A 203 -6.33 7.39 -9.16
N ASP A 204 -6.11 8.09 -10.29
CA ASP A 204 -7.06 9.09 -10.81
C ASP A 204 -8.45 8.50 -11.10
N ASN A 205 -8.49 7.22 -11.49
CA ASN A 205 -9.73 6.49 -11.82
C ASN A 205 -10.08 5.40 -10.78
N LEU A 206 -9.56 5.51 -9.56
CA LEU A 206 -9.87 4.59 -8.47
C LEU A 206 -11.38 4.62 -8.16
N LEU A 207 -12.01 3.46 -8.07
CA LEU A 207 -13.42 3.38 -7.64
C LEU A 207 -13.52 3.75 -6.16
N MET A 208 -14.27 4.79 -5.85
CA MET A 208 -14.51 5.28 -4.50
C MET A 208 -15.77 4.67 -3.89
N PRO A 209 -15.99 4.77 -2.56
CA PRO A 209 -17.15 4.20 -1.87
C PRO A 209 -18.50 4.63 -2.44
N TRP A 210 -18.57 5.85 -2.99
CA TRP A 210 -19.78 6.42 -3.60
C TRP A 210 -19.93 6.09 -5.10
N ASP A 211 -18.90 5.53 -5.74
CA ASP A 211 -18.94 5.13 -7.15
C ASP A 211 -19.35 3.66 -7.36
N VAL A 212 -19.34 2.85 -6.29
CA VAL A 212 -19.70 1.42 -6.33
C VAL A 212 -21.21 1.22 -6.15
N GLU A 213 -21.73 0.08 -6.61
CA GLU A 213 -23.15 -0.29 -6.47
C GLU A 213 -23.29 -1.57 -5.63
N PRO A 214 -24.01 -1.53 -4.49
CA PRO A 214 -24.60 -0.34 -3.86
C PRO A 214 -23.54 0.58 -3.26
N ALA A 215 -23.81 1.89 -3.28
CA ALA A 215 -22.91 2.88 -2.69
C ALA A 215 -22.74 2.65 -1.17
N VAL A 216 -21.51 2.82 -0.69
CA VAL A 216 -21.12 2.58 0.70
C VAL A 216 -21.09 3.92 1.46
N SER A 217 -22.14 4.17 2.25
CA SER A 217 -22.32 5.45 2.96
C SER A 217 -21.45 5.64 4.20
N CYS A 218 -20.80 4.58 4.71
CA CYS A 218 -19.91 4.64 5.87
C CYS A 218 -18.65 5.50 5.64
N PHE A 219 -18.34 5.81 4.38
CA PHE A 219 -17.23 6.65 3.97
C PHE A 219 -17.76 7.83 3.15
N PRO A 220 -18.19 8.93 3.79
CA PRO A 220 -18.79 10.05 3.09
C PRO A 220 -17.73 10.78 2.25
N GLN A 221 -18.14 11.26 1.07
CA GLN A 221 -17.26 11.98 0.16
C GLN A 221 -16.66 13.26 0.77
N GLY A 222 -17.38 13.90 1.71
CA GLY A 222 -16.90 15.11 2.40
C GLY A 222 -15.69 14.88 3.31
N ASP A 223 -15.44 13.64 3.74
CA ASP A 223 -14.31 13.28 4.61
C ASP A 223 -13.09 12.81 3.80
N PHE A 224 -13.22 12.69 2.47
CA PHE A 224 -12.14 12.25 1.60
C PHE A 224 -11.05 13.32 1.49
N VAL A 225 -9.82 12.90 1.74
CA VAL A 225 -8.63 13.74 1.56
C VAL A 225 -7.71 13.05 0.57
N ARG A 226 -7.29 13.81 -0.44
CA ARG A 226 -6.27 13.40 -1.40
C ARG A 226 -5.04 14.27 -1.22
N HIS A 227 -3.90 13.63 -1.06
CA HIS A 227 -2.60 14.28 -1.11
C HIS A 227 -1.85 13.80 -2.34
N GLU A 228 -1.15 14.73 -2.98
CA GLU A 228 -0.43 14.48 -4.22
C GLU A 228 0.89 15.23 -4.16
N TRP A 229 1.95 14.55 -4.59
CA TRP A 229 3.30 15.11 -4.68
C TRP A 229 3.92 14.67 -5.98
N ASP A 230 4.74 15.56 -6.52
CA ASP A 230 5.66 15.33 -7.63
C ASP A 230 5.04 14.72 -8.88
N ARG A 231 3.74 15.03 -9.10
CA ARG A 231 3.02 14.57 -10.28
C ARG A 231 3.78 14.97 -11.54
N ASP A 232 3.85 14.03 -12.48
CA ASP A 232 4.54 14.19 -13.76
C ASP A 232 6.03 14.58 -13.61
N GLY A 233 6.65 14.23 -12.48
CA GLY A 233 8.04 14.56 -12.14
C GLY A 233 8.26 16.02 -11.72
N VAL A 234 7.18 16.78 -11.46
CA VAL A 234 7.27 18.20 -11.09
C VAL A 234 7.33 18.37 -9.58
N LEU A 235 8.52 18.67 -9.08
CA LEU A 235 8.81 18.79 -7.63
C LEU A 235 7.88 19.77 -6.92
N THR A 236 7.08 19.26 -5.98
CA THR A 236 6.07 20.06 -5.25
C THR A 236 6.68 21.12 -4.34
N ASN A 237 7.86 20.83 -3.78
CA ASN A 237 8.63 21.74 -2.93
C ASN A 237 9.74 22.48 -3.70
N GLY A 238 9.95 22.19 -4.99
CA GLY A 238 11.07 22.68 -5.79
C GLY A 238 12.46 22.18 -5.35
N GLY A 239 12.53 21.23 -4.42
CA GLY A 239 13.75 20.71 -3.82
C GLY A 239 13.94 19.23 -4.14
N ASP A 240 13.43 18.34 -3.29
CA ASP A 240 13.57 16.89 -3.43
C ASP A 240 12.22 16.18 -3.63
N CYS A 241 12.25 15.04 -4.32
CA CYS A 241 11.08 14.18 -4.49
C CYS A 241 10.60 13.64 -3.13
N PHE A 242 9.29 13.62 -2.91
CA PHE A 242 8.65 13.15 -1.69
C PHE A 242 9.00 11.68 -1.37
N PHE A 243 9.11 10.84 -2.39
CA PHE A 243 9.50 9.43 -2.27
C PHE A 243 11.00 9.18 -2.47
N GLY A 244 11.78 10.16 -2.95
CA GLY A 244 13.15 9.96 -3.40
C GLY A 244 14.11 11.02 -2.87
N GLU A 245 15.16 10.57 -2.20
CA GLU A 245 16.32 11.39 -1.84
C GLU A 245 17.56 10.56 -2.20
N GLY A 246 18.51 11.14 -2.93
CA GLY A 246 19.81 10.52 -3.23
C GLY A 246 20.04 10.12 -4.70
N ASP A 247 21.30 9.87 -5.00
CA ASP A 247 21.74 9.36 -6.31
C ASP A 247 21.47 7.87 -6.40
N TYR A 248 20.77 7.46 -7.45
CA TYR A 248 20.54 6.04 -7.78
C TYR A 248 21.47 5.64 -8.92
N THR A 249 22.07 4.46 -8.81
CA THR A 249 22.77 3.85 -9.94
C THR A 249 21.77 3.08 -10.81
N LEU A 250 22.23 2.51 -11.92
CA LEU A 250 21.38 1.62 -12.73
C LEU A 250 21.18 0.23 -12.07
N ARG A 251 21.91 -0.07 -10.98
CA ARG A 251 21.80 -1.35 -10.28
C ARG A 251 20.49 -1.46 -9.49
N GLU A 252 20.07 -0.40 -8.81
CA GLU A 252 18.83 -0.39 -8.04
C GLU A 252 17.58 -0.66 -8.89
N PRO A 253 17.38 0.00 -10.06
CA PRO A 253 16.28 -0.36 -10.94
C PRO A 253 16.43 -1.77 -11.52
N GLU A 254 17.65 -2.23 -11.85
CA GLU A 254 17.90 -3.61 -12.30
C GLU A 254 17.48 -4.66 -11.25
N GLU A 255 17.84 -4.46 -9.99
CA GLU A 255 17.43 -5.30 -8.86
C GLU A 255 15.90 -5.26 -8.66
N GLY A 256 15.29 -4.09 -8.82
CA GLY A 256 13.84 -3.91 -8.81
C GLY A 256 13.13 -4.68 -9.94
N PHE A 257 13.70 -4.68 -11.15
CA PHE A 257 13.17 -5.41 -12.32
C PHE A 257 13.44 -6.92 -12.28
N ASP A 258 14.44 -7.40 -11.54
CA ASP A 258 14.64 -8.85 -11.27
C ASP A 258 13.54 -9.42 -10.35
N THR A 259 12.74 -8.55 -9.73
CA THR A 259 11.53 -8.97 -9.02
C THR A 259 10.40 -9.23 -10.02
N ALA A 260 9.58 -10.25 -9.79
CA ALA A 260 8.63 -10.71 -10.81
C ALA A 260 7.47 -9.74 -11.13
N SER A 261 7.51 -8.47 -10.68
CA SER A 261 6.41 -7.52 -10.85
C SER A 261 6.81 -6.18 -11.45
N MET A 262 6.01 -5.79 -12.44
CA MET A 262 5.96 -4.46 -13.05
C MET A 262 5.14 -3.43 -12.26
N MET A 263 4.65 -3.76 -11.07
CA MET A 263 4.01 -2.75 -10.23
C MET A 263 5.08 -1.75 -9.79
N THR A 264 5.05 -0.57 -10.40
CA THR A 264 5.80 0.60 -10.00
C THR A 264 5.06 1.31 -8.87
#